data_AF-A0A818Q6Y4-F1
#
_entry.id   AF-A0A818Q6Y4-F1
#
_cell.length_a   1.000
_cell.length_b   1.000
_cell.length_c   1.000
_cell.angle_alpha   90.00
_cell.angle_beta   90.00
_cell.angle_gamma   90.00
#
_symmetry.space_group_name_H-M   'P 1'
#
loop_
_entity.id
_entity.type
_entity.pdbx_description
1 polymer ?
#
loop_
_entity_poly.entity_id
_entity_poly.type
_entity_poly.pdbx_seq_one_letter_code
_entity_poly.pdbx_strand_id
1 'polypeptide(L)'
;MHSSMFIYIFSLISVIIYAKHHSDVITLATWNIGLEEQLATERTSSIINAIRKKNADIVCLQEAWGGPLILRQIYQSLKHVYPYYEIVDDRMRNYISSKRLPTQTYNPACIPKNITSAQLCLATYCSASRDIELLICAMIKCPINFLALYTNSKCWACIFERFISRQDPSALNYCGAIILPKLNNTSSGIIHISTEEPWDHTIGLMILAKRGYPLKKLAANLFSEYYLFPRGYIIVSVENKQLIISNTHVATVETPFPHAPKGTFFNNKYGSWNEENKGQTIELESIVWNLFRNNRRKYKNAIMAGDFNMGIANSEHNVLALQADSWNYIHQLIDTDGSRRWYDDYTEMHRLCTRCTDNLVVHFPVNYIYDHIFTHGNMFHSCDLFTRRIFDNRVTISTRNGTIITSLSDHYAANLFSEYYLFPRGYIIVSVENKQLIISNTHVATVETPFPHAPKGTFFNNKYGSWNEENKGQTIELESIVWNLFRNNRRKYKNAIMAGDFNMGIANVEHNVLALQADSWNYIHQLIDTDGSRRWYDDYTEMHRLCTRCTDNLVVHFPVNYIYDHIFTHGNMFHSCDLFTRRIFDNRVTISTRNGTIITSLSDHYGVELIVAC
;
A
#
# COMPACT_ATOMS: atom_id res chain seq x y z
N MET A 1 19.41 -69.35 13.95
CA MET A 1 18.35 -68.67 13.19
C MET A 1 17.78 -67.57 14.06
N HIS A 2 18.26 -66.33 13.90
CA HIS A 2 17.69 -65.05 14.35
C HIS A 2 18.82 -64.00 14.46
N SER A 3 19.14 -63.42 13.31
CA SER A 3 19.85 -62.15 13.12
C SER A 3 19.31 -61.65 11.78
N SER A 4 18.77 -60.45 11.61
CA SER A 4 19.43 -59.19 11.87
C SER A 4 18.41 -58.09 12.14
N MET A 5 18.58 -57.46 13.29
CA MET A 5 17.86 -56.29 13.78
C MET A 5 18.34 -55.06 13.01
N PHE A 6 17.43 -54.44 12.25
CA PHE A 6 17.63 -53.18 11.54
C PHE A 6 18.00 -52.07 12.54
N ILE A 7 19.28 -51.69 12.56
CA ILE A 7 19.74 -50.44 13.17
C ILE A 7 19.43 -49.34 12.15
N TYR A 8 18.30 -48.65 12.33
CA TYR A 8 18.05 -47.37 11.67
C TYR A 8 19.06 -46.35 12.20
N ILE A 9 20.09 -46.09 11.42
CA ILE A 9 21.02 -44.98 11.63
C ILE A 9 20.19 -43.69 11.55
N PHE A 10 20.02 -43.02 12.69
CA PHE A 10 19.61 -41.62 12.75
C PHE A 10 20.68 -40.78 12.05
N SER A 11 20.55 -40.60 10.74
CA SER A 11 21.33 -39.62 10.00
C SER A 11 20.83 -38.25 10.47
N LEU A 12 21.69 -37.51 11.17
CA LEU A 12 21.41 -36.17 11.67
C LEU A 12 21.23 -35.23 10.46
N ILE A 13 20.00 -35.11 9.95
CA ILE A 13 19.66 -34.15 8.90
C ILE A 13 19.76 -32.76 9.54
N SER A 14 20.90 -32.11 9.37
CA SER A 14 21.06 -30.69 9.70
C SER A 14 20.31 -29.90 8.62
N VAL A 15 19.01 -29.69 8.81
CA VAL A 15 18.24 -28.77 7.98
C VAL A 15 18.66 -27.37 8.36
N ILE A 16 19.57 -26.77 7.58
CA ILE A 16 19.80 -25.33 7.66
C ILE A 16 18.61 -24.67 6.98
N ILE A 17 17.53 -24.44 7.72
CA ILE A 17 16.40 -23.62 7.26
C ILE A 17 16.90 -22.19 7.26
N TYR A 18 17.33 -21.69 6.10
CA TYR A 18 17.59 -20.27 5.88
C TYR A 18 16.25 -19.52 5.76
N ALA A 19 15.43 -19.60 6.81
CA ALA A 19 14.27 -18.74 6.95
C ALA A 19 14.79 -17.36 7.31
N LYS A 20 15.12 -16.56 6.30
CA LYS A 20 15.46 -15.15 6.48
C LYS A 20 14.38 -14.55 7.37
N HIS A 21 14.75 -14.07 8.56
CA HIS A 21 13.79 -13.54 9.52
C HIS A 21 13.04 -12.35 8.89
N HIS A 22 11.83 -12.62 8.44
CA HIS A 22 11.01 -11.74 7.60
C HIS A 22 10.19 -10.72 8.40
N SER A 23 10.54 -10.49 9.67
CA SER A 23 9.78 -9.66 10.63
C SER A 23 9.86 -8.15 10.39
N ASP A 24 10.46 -7.69 9.29
CA ASP A 24 10.78 -6.27 9.06
C ASP A 24 9.93 -5.56 8.00
N VAL A 25 9.00 -6.26 7.35
CA VAL A 25 8.05 -5.60 6.44
C VAL A 25 7.06 -4.76 7.22
N ILE A 26 6.82 -3.53 6.76
CA ILE A 26 5.81 -2.60 7.28
C ILE A 26 4.76 -2.38 6.21
N THR A 27 3.50 -2.56 6.56
CA THR A 27 2.37 -2.17 5.70
C THR A 27 1.87 -0.78 6.08
N LEU A 28 1.70 0.09 5.09
CA LEU A 28 1.25 1.46 5.28
C LEU A 28 0.10 1.78 4.33
N ALA A 29 -0.98 2.35 4.85
CA ALA A 29 -2.06 2.90 4.04
C ALA A 29 -2.11 4.43 4.23
N THR A 30 -2.36 5.18 3.17
CA THR A 30 -2.72 6.58 3.23
C THR A 30 -4.08 6.79 2.58
N TRP A 31 -4.93 7.61 3.21
CA TRP A 31 -6.28 7.82 2.75
C TRP A 31 -6.81 9.19 3.11
N ASN A 32 -7.08 10.00 2.09
CA ASN A 32 -7.97 11.13 2.24
C ASN A 32 -9.41 10.61 2.41
N ILE A 33 -10.00 10.84 3.58
CA ILE A 33 -11.36 10.36 3.91
C ILE A 33 -12.45 11.41 3.69
N GLY A 34 -12.14 12.52 3.00
CA GLY A 34 -13.01 13.68 2.92
C GLY A 34 -12.99 14.43 1.59
N LEU A 35 -14.18 14.77 1.07
CA LEU A 35 -14.58 15.96 0.27
C LEU A 35 -16.12 16.03 0.09
N GLU A 36 -16.90 14.99 0.42
CA GLU A 36 -18.37 15.07 0.44
C GLU A 36 -18.95 15.09 1.86
N GLU A 37 -19.05 16.30 2.37
CA GLU A 37 -19.37 16.65 3.74
C GLU A 37 -20.77 16.20 4.19
N GLN A 38 -21.76 16.29 3.30
CA GLN A 38 -23.17 15.96 3.61
C GLN A 38 -23.38 14.52 4.09
N LEU A 39 -22.43 13.62 3.78
CA LEU A 39 -22.48 12.20 4.13
C LEU A 39 -21.34 11.79 5.06
N ALA A 40 -20.51 12.72 5.54
CA ALA A 40 -19.33 12.39 6.33
C ALA A 40 -19.69 11.64 7.64
N THR A 41 -20.74 12.11 8.32
CA THR A 41 -21.23 11.48 9.57
C THR A 41 -21.77 10.07 9.30
N GLU A 42 -22.60 9.92 8.27
CA GLU A 42 -23.22 8.66 7.85
C GLU A 42 -22.19 7.62 7.39
N ARG A 43 -21.08 8.07 6.78
CA ARG A 43 -19.99 7.18 6.31
C ARG A 43 -18.99 6.82 7.40
N THR A 44 -18.89 7.58 8.50
CA THR A 44 -17.85 7.40 9.53
C THR A 44 -17.75 5.97 10.06
N SER A 45 -18.89 5.31 10.32
CA SER A 45 -18.89 3.91 10.79
C SER A 45 -18.34 2.94 9.74
N SER A 46 -18.66 3.15 8.47
CA SER A 46 -18.17 2.35 7.34
C SER A 46 -16.67 2.57 7.11
N ILE A 47 -16.19 3.82 7.21
CA ILE A 47 -14.77 4.19 7.15
C ILE A 47 -13.99 3.48 8.27
N ILE A 48 -14.46 3.56 9.51
CA ILE A 48 -13.85 2.88 10.66
C ILE A 48 -13.77 1.36 10.43
N ASN A 49 -14.83 0.76 9.90
CA ASN A 49 -14.85 -0.66 9.59
C ASN A 49 -13.87 -1.02 8.46
N ALA A 50 -13.74 -0.18 7.44
CA ALA A 50 -12.79 -0.36 6.34
C ALA A 50 -11.34 -0.31 6.84
N ILE A 51 -10.99 0.70 7.66
CA ILE A 51 -9.68 0.82 8.28
C ILE A 51 -9.37 -0.43 9.13
N ARG A 52 -10.33 -0.87 9.96
CA ARG A 52 -10.17 -2.07 10.80
C ARG A 52 -9.91 -3.33 9.98
N LYS A 53 -10.66 -3.54 8.89
CA LYS A 53 -10.53 -4.72 8.03
C LYS A 53 -9.23 -4.72 7.24
N LYS A 54 -8.76 -3.55 6.80
CA LYS A 54 -7.54 -3.44 6.01
C LYS A 54 -6.31 -3.95 6.76
N ASN A 55 -6.28 -3.73 8.08
CA ASN A 55 -5.24 -4.26 8.95
C ASN A 55 -3.83 -3.86 8.49
N ALA A 56 -3.63 -2.63 7.97
CA ALA A 56 -2.30 -2.07 7.72
C ALA A 56 -1.62 -1.75 9.06
N ASP A 57 -0.29 -1.84 9.15
CA ASP A 57 0.44 -1.59 10.39
C ASP A 57 0.39 -0.12 10.79
N ILE A 58 0.42 0.76 9.78
CA ILE A 58 0.33 2.21 9.92
C ILE A 58 -0.71 2.75 8.94
N VAL A 59 -1.55 3.67 9.40
CA VAL A 59 -2.59 4.31 8.59
C VAL A 59 -2.46 5.83 8.73
N CYS A 60 -2.20 6.51 7.63
CA CYS A 60 -2.22 7.96 7.49
C CYS A 60 -3.61 8.38 6.98
N LEU A 61 -4.32 9.19 7.75
CA LEU A 61 -5.62 9.74 7.37
C LEU A 61 -5.46 11.22 7.08
N GLN A 62 -6.07 11.68 6.00
CA GLN A 62 -6.20 13.10 5.67
C GLN A 62 -7.67 13.49 5.65
N GLU A 63 -7.94 14.78 5.91
CA GLU A 63 -9.28 15.35 5.86
C GLU A 63 -10.36 14.54 6.60
N ALA A 64 -10.06 14.08 7.82
CA ALA A 64 -11.07 13.59 8.75
C ALA A 64 -12.03 14.73 9.16
N TRP A 65 -12.90 15.15 8.24
CA TRP A 65 -13.88 16.23 8.40
C TRP A 65 -14.87 15.89 9.53
N GLY A 66 -15.39 16.92 10.19
CA GLY A 66 -16.15 16.80 11.44
C GLY A 66 -15.31 16.96 12.71
N GLY A 67 -14.04 17.33 12.55
CA GLY A 67 -13.20 17.88 13.61
C GLY A 67 -12.85 16.89 14.72
N PRO A 68 -12.53 17.38 15.94
CA PRO A 68 -12.21 16.60 17.13
C PRO A 68 -13.14 15.41 17.39
N LEU A 69 -14.44 15.56 17.13
CA LEU A 69 -15.44 14.53 17.41
C LEU A 69 -15.24 13.30 16.52
N ILE A 70 -15.07 13.50 15.21
CA ILE A 70 -14.83 12.40 14.27
C ILE A 70 -13.46 11.77 14.52
N LEU A 71 -12.40 12.57 14.71
CA LEU A 71 -11.07 12.06 15.07
C LEU A 71 -11.10 11.22 16.36
N ARG A 72 -11.84 11.67 17.37
CA ARG A 72 -12.07 10.92 18.60
C ARG A 72 -12.85 9.64 18.35
N GLN A 73 -13.91 9.68 17.54
CA GLN A 73 -14.71 8.50 17.21
C GLN A 73 -13.87 7.44 16.48
N ILE A 74 -13.06 7.86 15.51
CA ILE A 74 -12.10 7.01 14.79
C ILE A 74 -11.14 6.36 15.78
N TYR A 75 -10.42 7.17 16.59
CA TYR A 75 -9.47 6.64 17.57
C TYR A 75 -10.12 5.69 18.58
N GLN A 76 -11.23 6.08 19.22
CA GLN A 76 -11.86 5.25 20.25
C GLN A 76 -12.36 3.91 19.69
N SER A 77 -12.81 3.89 18.43
CA SER A 77 -13.29 2.68 17.75
C SER A 77 -12.17 1.78 17.24
N LEU A 78 -10.96 2.33 17.08
CA LEU A 78 -9.81 1.65 16.51
C LEU A 78 -8.69 1.37 17.52
N LYS A 79 -8.68 1.97 18.72
CA LYS A 79 -7.60 1.88 19.73
C LYS A 79 -7.19 0.46 20.13
N HIS A 80 -8.10 -0.51 19.99
CA HIS A 80 -7.80 -1.92 20.28
C HIS A 80 -6.91 -2.57 19.22
N VAL A 81 -7.00 -2.08 17.98
CA VAL A 81 -6.16 -2.48 16.84
C VAL A 81 -4.97 -1.54 16.69
N TYR A 82 -5.21 -0.24 16.81
CA TYR A 82 -4.27 0.86 16.64
C TYR A 82 -4.09 1.65 17.96
N PRO A 83 -3.35 1.12 18.94
CA PRO A 83 -3.21 1.76 20.25
C PRO A 83 -2.39 3.06 20.21
N TYR A 84 -1.54 3.23 19.19
CA TYR A 84 -0.72 4.42 19.02
C TYR A 84 -1.34 5.35 17.98
N TYR A 85 -1.31 6.65 18.24
CA TYR A 85 -1.78 7.65 17.30
C TYR A 85 -1.05 8.98 17.43
N GLU A 86 -0.96 9.70 16.32
CA GLU A 86 -0.38 11.03 16.23
C GLU A 86 -1.29 11.98 15.44
N ILE A 87 -1.38 13.23 15.91
CA ILE A 87 -2.16 14.33 15.31
C ILE A 87 -1.35 15.61 15.44
N VAL A 88 -1.74 16.67 14.73
CA VAL A 88 -0.99 17.94 14.70
C VAL A 88 -0.94 18.63 16.06
N ASP A 89 -2.11 18.91 16.67
CA ASP A 89 -2.24 19.76 17.85
C ASP A 89 -2.26 18.94 19.16
N ASP A 90 -1.42 19.32 20.14
CA ASP A 90 -1.34 18.64 21.44
C ASP A 90 -2.55 18.90 22.35
N ARG A 91 -3.21 20.06 22.23
CA ARG A 91 -4.50 20.32 22.89
C ARG A 91 -5.56 19.35 22.38
N MET A 92 -5.53 19.06 21.08
CA MET A 92 -6.41 18.05 20.48
C MET A 92 -6.13 16.65 21.01
N ARG A 93 -4.86 16.31 21.20
CA ARG A 93 -4.45 15.00 21.74
C ARG A 93 -4.99 14.83 23.15
N ASN A 94 -4.88 15.89 23.95
CA ASN A 94 -5.45 15.93 25.30
C ASN A 94 -6.97 15.77 25.29
N TYR A 95 -7.67 16.39 24.32
CA TYR A 95 -9.12 16.22 24.18
C TYR A 95 -9.52 14.77 23.83
N ILE A 96 -8.87 14.17 22.82
CA ILE A 96 -9.15 12.80 22.36
C ILE A 96 -8.92 11.78 23.49
N SER A 97 -7.95 12.04 24.38
CA SER A 97 -7.59 11.15 25.48
C SER A 97 -8.38 11.38 26.79
N SER A 98 -8.63 12.63 27.20
CA SER A 98 -9.11 12.97 28.56
C SER A 98 -10.63 13.02 28.75
N LYS A 99 -11.42 12.88 27.67
CA LYS A 99 -12.90 13.00 27.64
C LYS A 99 -13.48 14.36 28.09
N ARG A 100 -12.71 15.28 28.66
CA ARG A 100 -13.18 16.59 29.12
C ARG A 100 -12.73 17.66 28.14
N LEU A 101 -13.68 18.45 27.66
CA LEU A 101 -13.38 19.74 27.04
C LEU A 101 -12.75 20.63 28.13
N PRO A 102 -11.65 21.36 27.86
CA PRO A 102 -11.23 22.41 28.77
C PRO A 102 -12.40 23.38 28.95
N THR A 103 -12.96 23.43 30.16
CA THR A 103 -13.98 24.40 30.55
C THR A 103 -13.28 25.73 30.76
N GLN A 104 -13.13 26.50 29.68
CA GLN A 104 -12.67 27.88 29.79
C GLN A 104 -13.78 28.88 29.43
N THR A 105 -13.63 30.06 30.02
CA THR A 105 -14.57 31.19 30.00
C THR A 105 -14.59 31.93 28.66
N TYR A 106 -15.78 32.46 28.35
CA TYR A 106 -16.22 32.93 27.03
C TYR A 106 -15.64 34.29 26.61
N ASN A 107 -15.10 34.34 25.39
CA ASN A 107 -15.09 35.54 24.55
C ASN A 107 -15.69 35.13 23.21
N PRO A 108 -16.73 35.82 22.68
CA PRO A 108 -17.32 35.44 21.39
C PRO A 108 -16.24 35.34 20.33
N ALA A 109 -16.27 34.24 19.56
CA ALA A 109 -15.24 33.94 18.58
C ALA A 109 -15.16 35.07 17.54
N CYS A 110 -16.31 35.65 17.20
CA CYS A 110 -16.45 36.74 16.26
C CYS A 110 -16.82 38.08 16.92
N ILE A 111 -16.32 39.18 16.34
CA ILE A 111 -16.79 40.52 16.67
C ILE A 111 -18.21 40.70 16.09
N PRO A 112 -19.23 41.05 16.89
CA PRO A 112 -20.63 41.14 16.42
C PRO A 112 -20.82 42.00 15.17
N LYS A 113 -20.08 43.11 15.05
CA LYS A 113 -20.13 44.00 13.88
C LYS A 113 -19.76 43.28 12.56
N ASN A 114 -18.75 42.42 12.60
CA ASN A 114 -18.29 41.68 11.43
C ASN A 114 -19.35 40.64 11.04
N ILE A 115 -20.00 40.01 12.02
CA ILE A 115 -21.09 39.06 11.82
C ILE A 115 -22.28 39.72 11.13
N THR A 116 -22.77 40.84 11.66
CA THR A 116 -23.93 41.54 11.09
C THR A 116 -23.66 41.96 9.65
N SER A 117 -22.43 42.43 9.37
CA SER A 117 -22.01 42.81 8.02
C SER A 117 -22.01 41.60 7.07
N ALA A 118 -21.52 40.44 7.52
CA ALA A 118 -21.52 39.21 6.75
C ALA A 118 -22.93 38.65 6.52
N GLN A 119 -23.78 38.66 7.55
CA GLN A 119 -25.18 38.23 7.48
C GLN A 119 -25.99 39.05 6.49
N LEU A 120 -25.87 40.38 6.54
CA LEU A 120 -26.57 41.26 5.62
C LEU A 120 -26.17 40.96 4.18
N CYS A 121 -24.88 40.74 3.94
CA CYS A 121 -24.39 40.41 2.61
C CYS A 121 -24.91 39.04 2.13
N LEU A 122 -24.84 38.01 2.98
CA LEU A 122 -25.38 36.68 2.66
C LEU A 122 -26.87 36.70 2.37
N ALA A 123 -27.66 37.40 3.18
CA ALA A 123 -29.09 37.53 2.96
C ALA A 123 -29.40 38.24 1.63
N THR A 124 -28.56 39.20 1.24
CA THR A 124 -28.72 39.97 0.00
C THR A 124 -28.33 39.15 -1.23
N TYR A 125 -27.19 38.48 -1.22
CA TYR A 125 -26.58 37.91 -2.42
C TYR A 125 -26.58 36.37 -2.47
N CYS A 126 -26.79 35.71 -1.34
CA CYS A 126 -26.60 34.27 -1.18
C CYS A 126 -27.80 33.56 -0.53
N SER A 127 -28.96 34.21 -0.43
CA SER A 127 -30.15 33.65 0.23
C SER A 127 -30.69 32.37 -0.41
N ALA A 128 -30.43 32.17 -1.71
CA ALA A 128 -30.77 30.97 -2.46
C ALA A 128 -29.77 29.81 -2.25
N SER A 129 -28.56 30.10 -1.80
CA SER A 129 -27.52 29.09 -1.59
C SER A 129 -27.69 28.41 -0.22
N ARG A 130 -27.22 27.16 -0.13
CA ARG A 130 -27.24 26.34 1.10
C ARG A 130 -25.87 25.70 1.32
N ASP A 131 -25.60 25.25 2.54
CA ASP A 131 -24.39 24.49 2.90
C ASP A 131 -23.08 25.11 2.38
N ILE A 132 -22.24 24.33 1.71
CA ILE A 132 -20.99 24.80 1.13
C ILE A 132 -21.22 25.81 0.00
N GLU A 133 -22.32 25.71 -0.75
CA GLU A 133 -22.66 26.72 -1.78
C GLU A 133 -22.89 28.09 -1.16
N LEU A 134 -23.44 28.14 0.06
CA LEU A 134 -23.63 29.38 0.79
C LEU A 134 -22.30 30.00 1.18
N LEU A 135 -21.37 29.18 1.68
CA LEU A 135 -20.00 29.59 1.99
C LEU A 135 -19.25 30.06 0.73
N ILE A 136 -19.35 29.30 -0.36
CA ILE A 136 -18.80 29.64 -1.67
C ILE A 136 -19.37 30.97 -2.17
N CYS A 137 -20.69 31.12 -2.14
CA CYS A 137 -21.35 32.36 -2.52
C CYS A 137 -20.87 33.50 -1.62
N ALA A 138 -20.72 33.28 -0.32
CA ALA A 138 -20.18 34.26 0.61
C ALA A 138 -18.78 34.73 0.19
N MET A 139 -17.90 33.81 -0.17
CA MET A 139 -16.54 34.14 -0.55
C MET A 139 -16.46 34.88 -1.89
N ILE A 140 -17.37 34.59 -2.83
CA ILE A 140 -17.42 35.22 -4.15
C ILE A 140 -18.14 36.57 -4.12
N LYS A 141 -19.32 36.62 -3.50
CA LYS A 141 -20.23 37.78 -3.52
C LYS A 141 -20.09 38.69 -2.30
N CYS A 142 -19.55 38.17 -1.20
CA CYS A 142 -19.37 38.91 0.06
C CYS A 142 -17.91 38.98 0.54
N PRO A 143 -16.90 39.15 -0.34
CA PRO A 143 -15.49 38.97 0.02
C PRO A 143 -15.02 39.95 1.10
N ILE A 144 -15.44 41.21 1.06
CA ILE A 144 -15.03 42.24 2.04
C ILE A 144 -15.61 41.94 3.42
N ASN A 145 -16.90 41.57 3.47
CA ASN A 145 -17.62 41.28 4.70
C ASN A 145 -17.09 40.00 5.36
N PHE A 146 -16.69 39.02 4.55
CA PHE A 146 -16.08 37.78 5.00
C PHE A 146 -14.60 37.92 5.35
N LEU A 147 -13.86 38.82 4.70
CA LEU A 147 -12.45 39.07 5.04
C LEU A 147 -12.29 39.49 6.52
N ALA A 148 -13.22 40.27 7.06
CA ALA A 148 -13.22 40.68 8.45
C ALA A 148 -13.56 39.54 9.45
N LEU A 149 -14.22 38.48 8.99
CA LEU A 149 -14.44 37.26 9.77
C LEU A 149 -13.23 36.33 9.67
N TYR A 150 -12.67 36.24 8.47
CA TYR A 150 -11.53 35.40 8.11
C TYR A 150 -10.23 35.81 8.81
N THR A 151 -9.97 37.11 9.00
CA THR A 151 -8.79 37.59 9.74
C THR A 151 -8.83 37.25 11.23
N ASN A 152 -9.95 36.75 11.74
CA ASN A 152 -10.08 36.18 13.07
C ASN A 152 -10.29 34.66 12.95
N SER A 153 -9.19 33.89 13.05
CA SER A 153 -9.20 32.43 12.89
C SER A 153 -10.21 31.72 13.79
N LYS A 154 -10.39 32.19 15.04
CA LYS A 154 -11.40 31.66 15.97
C LYS A 154 -12.81 31.86 15.47
N CYS A 155 -13.10 33.07 15.00
CA CYS A 155 -14.39 33.41 14.41
C CYS A 155 -14.70 32.49 13.23
N TRP A 156 -13.71 32.35 12.35
CA TRP A 156 -13.83 31.56 11.14
C TRP A 156 -14.03 30.08 11.40
N ALA A 157 -13.23 29.48 12.29
CA ALA A 157 -13.36 28.08 12.68
C ALA A 157 -14.75 27.77 13.24
N CYS A 158 -15.30 28.65 14.09
CA CYS A 158 -16.66 28.51 14.61
C CYS A 158 -17.71 28.55 13.50
N ILE A 159 -17.62 29.55 12.61
CA ILE A 159 -18.54 29.73 11.49
C ILE A 159 -18.50 28.50 10.59
N PHE A 160 -17.30 28.08 10.19
CA PHE A 160 -17.06 26.94 9.31
C PHE A 160 -17.64 25.65 9.90
N GLU A 161 -17.31 25.29 11.14
CA GLU A 161 -17.85 24.10 11.80
C GLU A 161 -19.38 24.12 11.82
N ARG A 162 -20.02 25.25 12.09
CA ARG A 162 -21.48 25.32 12.22
C ARG A 162 -22.22 25.34 10.90
N PHE A 163 -21.65 26.00 9.89
CA PHE A 163 -22.14 25.88 8.53
C PHE A 163 -22.05 24.43 8.04
N ILE A 164 -20.94 23.77 8.36
CA ILE A 164 -20.63 22.44 7.84
C ILE A 164 -21.32 21.31 8.60
N SER A 165 -21.07 21.21 9.90
CA SER A 165 -21.52 20.07 10.71
C SER A 165 -23.03 20.04 10.97
N ARG A 166 -23.73 21.18 10.86
CA ARG A 166 -25.14 21.29 11.26
C ARG A 166 -26.08 21.80 10.18
N GLN A 167 -25.55 22.28 9.04
CA GLN A 167 -26.35 22.95 8.01
C GLN A 167 -27.25 24.04 8.62
N ASP A 168 -26.78 24.72 9.65
CA ASP A 168 -27.60 25.60 10.49
C ASP A 168 -27.37 27.06 10.08
N PRO A 169 -28.32 27.74 9.41
CA PRO A 169 -28.17 29.14 9.00
C PRO A 169 -28.00 30.09 10.19
N SER A 170 -28.32 29.65 11.41
CA SER A 170 -28.10 30.41 12.64
C SER A 170 -26.64 30.38 13.11
N ALA A 171 -25.75 29.65 12.44
CA ALA A 171 -24.30 29.59 12.69
C ALA A 171 -23.66 30.97 12.94
N LEU A 172 -24.05 31.98 12.16
CA LEU A 172 -23.54 33.35 12.32
C LEU A 172 -24.03 34.00 13.60
N ASN A 173 -25.31 33.86 13.98
CA ASN A 173 -25.80 34.38 15.25
C ASN A 173 -25.11 33.70 16.44
N TYR A 174 -24.83 32.41 16.27
CA TYR A 174 -24.23 31.54 17.26
C TYR A 174 -22.75 31.90 17.52
N CYS A 175 -21.95 32.13 16.48
CA CYS A 175 -20.52 32.44 16.60
C CYS A 175 -20.20 33.89 17.03
N GLY A 176 -21.13 34.82 16.81
CA GLY A 176 -20.97 36.23 17.23
C GLY A 176 -21.49 36.52 18.63
N ALA A 177 -22.14 35.55 19.27
CA ALA A 177 -22.95 35.77 20.46
C ALA A 177 -23.77 37.07 20.36
N ILE A 178 -24.52 37.25 19.25
CA ILE A 178 -25.63 38.20 19.26
C ILE A 178 -26.69 37.55 20.15
N ILE A 179 -26.53 37.72 21.46
CA ILE A 179 -27.62 37.57 22.41
C ILE A 179 -28.66 38.58 21.92
N LEU A 180 -29.72 38.09 21.27
CA LEU A 180 -30.97 38.84 21.24
C LEU A 180 -31.28 39.12 22.72
N PRO A 181 -31.18 40.37 23.20
CA PRO A 181 -31.40 40.65 24.59
C PRO A 181 -32.88 40.39 24.84
N LYS A 182 -33.18 39.32 25.58
CA LYS A 182 -34.50 38.95 26.08
C LYS A 182 -35.49 38.53 25.00
N LEU A 183 -36.00 37.31 25.12
CA LEU A 183 -37.43 37.06 25.28
C LEU A 183 -37.58 35.75 26.09
N ASN A 184 -37.92 35.93 27.36
CA ASN A 184 -38.36 34.96 28.37
C ASN A 184 -37.31 34.15 29.17
N ASN A 185 -37.05 34.70 30.37
CA ASN A 185 -36.62 34.15 31.67
C ASN A 185 -36.83 32.65 31.96
N THR A 186 -36.40 31.73 31.10
CA THR A 186 -36.16 30.34 31.52
C THR A 186 -34.67 30.05 31.45
N SER A 187 -34.06 30.10 32.63
CA SER A 187 -32.71 29.71 32.97
C SER A 187 -32.44 28.28 32.52
N SER A 188 -31.68 28.10 31.42
CA SER A 188 -30.79 26.93 31.17
C SER A 188 -30.23 26.85 29.74
N GLY A 189 -30.67 27.70 28.80
CA GLY A 189 -30.28 27.59 27.39
C GLY A 189 -28.99 28.28 26.93
N ILE A 190 -28.01 28.55 27.80
CA ILE A 190 -26.72 29.09 27.33
C ILE A 190 -25.98 27.93 26.66
N ILE A 191 -26.01 27.89 25.33
CA ILE A 191 -25.28 26.87 24.59
C ILE A 191 -23.79 27.23 24.65
N HIS A 192 -23.08 26.49 25.48
CA HIS A 192 -21.65 26.58 25.72
C HIS A 192 -20.86 26.25 24.44
N ILE A 193 -20.22 27.25 23.84
CA ILE A 193 -19.17 27.08 22.83
C ILE A 193 -17.88 27.55 23.45
N SER A 194 -16.96 26.63 23.72
CA SER A 194 -15.62 27.05 24.09
C SER A 194 -14.94 27.61 22.83
N THR A 195 -14.50 28.85 22.89
CA THR A 195 -13.72 29.53 21.84
C THR A 195 -12.22 29.32 22.01
N GLU A 196 -11.84 28.40 22.89
CA GLU A 196 -10.50 27.84 23.11
C GLU A 196 -10.46 26.33 22.84
N GLU A 197 -11.56 25.83 22.31
CA GLU A 197 -11.74 24.46 21.92
C GLU A 197 -10.83 24.25 20.66
N PRO A 198 -10.02 23.17 20.57
CA PRO A 198 -8.85 23.06 19.69
C PRO A 198 -9.14 22.99 18.16
N TRP A 199 -10.26 23.56 17.73
CA TRP A 199 -10.81 23.53 16.37
C TRP A 199 -10.05 24.41 15.38
N ASP A 200 -9.36 25.45 15.84
CA ASP A 200 -8.66 26.43 15.00
C ASP A 200 -7.57 25.80 14.10
N HIS A 201 -7.25 24.50 14.26
CA HIS A 201 -6.07 23.88 13.65
C HIS A 201 -6.27 22.44 13.13
N THR A 202 -7.50 21.92 13.00
CA THR A 202 -7.65 20.50 12.65
C THR A 202 -7.69 20.27 11.15
N ILE A 203 -6.53 19.96 10.57
CA ILE A 203 -6.37 19.52 9.18
C ILE A 203 -6.89 18.12 8.90
N GLY A 204 -7.65 17.53 9.83
CA GLY A 204 -8.09 16.15 9.76
C GLY A 204 -6.94 15.14 9.64
N LEU A 205 -5.67 15.56 9.88
CA LEU A 205 -4.53 14.67 9.78
C LEU A 205 -4.39 13.82 11.04
N MET A 206 -4.26 12.52 10.81
CA MET A 206 -4.05 11.53 11.87
C MET A 206 -3.14 10.42 11.36
N ILE A 207 -2.23 9.95 12.20
CA ILE A 207 -1.49 8.71 11.98
C ILE A 207 -1.94 7.73 13.05
N LEU A 208 -2.35 6.52 12.64
CA LEU A 208 -2.69 5.41 13.51
C LEU A 208 -1.65 4.31 13.33
N ALA A 209 -1.24 3.65 14.41
CA ALA A 209 -0.29 2.53 14.32
C ALA A 209 -0.65 1.37 15.26
N LYS A 210 -0.44 0.14 14.76
CA LYS A 210 -0.71 -1.10 15.48
C LYS A 210 0.18 -1.28 16.70
N ARG A 211 -0.22 -2.22 17.57
CA ARG A 211 0.66 -2.71 18.64
C ARG A 211 1.98 -3.21 18.03
N GLY A 212 3.10 -2.79 18.60
CA GLY A 212 4.43 -3.06 18.05
C GLY A 212 4.95 -1.99 17.09
N TYR A 213 4.26 -0.86 16.92
CA TYR A 213 4.74 0.28 16.14
C TYR A 213 4.57 1.59 16.92
N PRO A 214 5.24 1.75 18.08
CA PRO A 214 5.15 2.97 18.88
C PRO A 214 5.57 4.19 18.06
N LEU A 215 4.70 5.20 18.07
CA LEU A 215 4.90 6.46 17.38
C LEU A 215 5.48 7.50 18.33
N LYS A 216 6.42 8.29 17.82
CA LYS A 216 6.91 9.51 18.48
C LYS A 216 6.84 10.67 17.51
N LYS A 217 6.07 11.71 17.84
CA LYS A 217 6.00 12.97 17.08
C LYS A 217 7.39 13.60 17.00
N LEU A 218 7.83 13.90 15.78
CA LEU A 218 9.09 14.61 15.51
C LEU A 218 8.82 16.06 15.12
N ALA A 219 7.81 16.27 14.29
CA ALA A 219 7.36 17.60 13.87
C ALA A 219 5.89 17.53 13.46
N ALA A 220 5.17 18.63 13.58
CA ALA A 220 3.87 18.81 12.94
C ALA A 220 3.67 20.30 12.74
N ASN A 221 3.12 20.69 11.59
CA ASN A 221 2.85 22.11 11.32
C ASN A 221 1.71 22.27 10.32
N LEU A 222 1.12 23.47 10.33
CA LEU A 222 0.24 23.95 9.28
C LEU A 222 1.04 24.83 8.33
N PHE A 223 0.87 24.65 7.02
CA PHE A 223 1.49 25.55 6.03
C PHE A 223 0.88 26.96 6.05
N SER A 224 -0.34 27.08 6.58
CA SER A 224 -1.02 28.34 6.84
C SER A 224 -2.08 28.14 7.92
N GLU A 225 -2.10 29.05 8.88
CA GLU A 225 -3.10 29.07 9.96
C GLU A 225 -4.43 29.70 9.52
N TYR A 226 -4.48 30.27 8.30
CA TYR A 226 -5.60 31.11 7.88
C TYR A 226 -6.55 30.46 6.86
N TYR A 227 -6.30 29.25 6.35
CA TYR A 227 -7.15 28.71 5.29
C TYR A 227 -8.52 28.20 5.72
N LEU A 228 -9.46 28.28 4.78
CA LEU A 228 -10.73 27.55 4.79
C LEU A 228 -10.49 26.04 4.95
N PHE A 229 -9.47 25.53 4.27
CA PHE A 229 -9.03 24.15 4.36
C PHE A 229 -7.56 24.17 4.80
N PRO A 230 -7.27 24.15 6.11
CA PRO A 230 -5.89 24.18 6.55
C PRO A 230 -5.15 22.96 5.97
N ARG A 231 -3.90 23.18 5.59
CA ARG A 231 -3.01 22.22 4.95
C ARG A 231 -1.77 22.09 5.83
N GLY A 232 -1.14 20.92 5.86
CA GLY A 232 -0.03 20.70 6.78
C GLY A 232 0.52 19.30 6.75
N TYR A 233 1.27 18.98 7.81
CA TYR A 233 1.90 17.66 7.95
C TYR A 233 2.05 17.24 9.40
N ILE A 234 2.21 15.93 9.60
CA ILE A 234 2.67 15.29 10.83
C ILE A 234 3.84 14.39 10.45
N ILE A 235 4.96 14.50 11.15
CA ILE A 235 6.14 13.64 10.99
C ILE A 235 6.36 12.88 12.30
N VAL A 236 6.46 11.55 12.20
CA VAL A 236 6.64 10.65 13.33
C VAL A 236 7.82 9.72 13.09
N SER A 237 8.49 9.29 14.16
CA SER A 237 9.34 8.10 14.11
C SER A 237 8.60 6.88 14.62
N VAL A 238 8.85 5.74 13.99
CA VAL A 238 8.45 4.41 14.48
C VAL A 238 9.63 3.83 15.26
N GLU A 239 9.57 3.89 16.58
CA GLU A 239 10.77 3.81 17.44
C GLU A 239 11.57 2.51 17.30
N ASN A 240 10.89 1.41 16.99
CA ASN A 240 11.48 0.08 16.85
C ASN A 240 11.73 -0.36 15.40
N LYS A 241 11.57 0.54 14.43
CA LYS A 241 11.73 0.23 13.00
C LYS A 241 12.73 1.12 12.25
N GLN A 242 13.44 2.00 12.96
CA GLN A 242 14.41 2.93 12.37
C GLN A 242 13.80 3.67 11.16
N LEU A 243 12.54 4.08 11.29
CA LEU A 243 11.72 4.63 10.21
C LEU A 243 11.13 5.99 10.62
N ILE A 244 11.17 6.95 9.70
CA ILE A 244 10.40 8.20 9.77
C ILE A 244 9.24 8.12 8.78
N ILE A 245 8.06 8.61 9.18
CA ILE A 245 6.88 8.70 8.32
C ILE A 245 6.32 10.11 8.42
N SER A 246 6.01 10.72 7.28
CA SER A 246 5.14 11.89 7.23
C SER A 246 3.75 11.53 6.71
N ASN A 247 2.75 12.19 7.28
CA ASN A 247 1.40 12.29 6.76
C ASN A 247 1.17 13.75 6.36
N THR A 248 0.74 14.05 5.15
CA THR A 248 0.51 15.42 4.68
C THR A 248 -0.81 15.60 3.94
N HIS A 249 -1.24 16.86 3.91
CA HIS A 249 -2.16 17.38 2.91
C HIS A 249 -1.63 18.74 2.44
N VAL A 250 -1.26 18.87 1.16
CA VAL A 250 -0.79 20.13 0.52
C VAL A 250 -1.88 20.78 -0.35
N ALA A 251 -1.63 21.99 -0.85
CA ALA A 251 -2.60 22.80 -1.61
C ALA A 251 -3.02 22.16 -2.95
N THR A 252 -4.23 22.43 -3.44
CA THR A 252 -4.75 21.91 -4.73
C THR A 252 -5.06 23.03 -5.71
N VAL A 253 -4.99 22.77 -7.03
CA VAL A 253 -5.43 23.74 -8.07
C VAL A 253 -6.94 23.76 -8.21
N GLU A 254 -7.60 22.68 -7.77
CA GLU A 254 -9.02 22.46 -8.00
C GLU A 254 -9.89 23.17 -6.98
N THR A 255 -9.83 24.49 -7.01
CA THR A 255 -11.00 25.23 -6.58
C THR A 255 -11.89 25.41 -7.81
N PRO A 256 -13.18 25.01 -7.76
CA PRO A 256 -14.16 25.36 -8.80
C PRO A 256 -14.40 26.88 -8.93
N PHE A 257 -13.57 27.71 -8.26
CA PHE A 257 -13.72 29.13 -8.10
C PHE A 257 -12.48 29.86 -8.65
N PRO A 258 -12.27 29.85 -9.99
CA PRO A 258 -11.20 30.62 -10.62
C PRO A 258 -11.29 32.14 -10.34
N HIS A 259 -12.43 32.61 -9.81
CA HIS A 259 -12.70 33.99 -9.44
C HIS A 259 -12.61 34.27 -7.92
N ALA A 260 -12.22 33.29 -7.11
CA ALA A 260 -11.94 33.52 -5.71
C ALA A 260 -10.87 34.62 -5.53
N PRO A 261 -11.07 35.61 -4.65
CA PRO A 261 -10.07 36.66 -4.41
C PRO A 261 -8.73 36.03 -4.01
N LYS A 262 -7.64 36.46 -4.66
CA LYS A 262 -6.30 35.87 -4.48
C LYS A 262 -5.85 35.72 -3.02
N GLY A 263 -6.23 36.64 -2.14
CA GLY A 263 -5.88 36.61 -0.71
C GLY A 263 -6.80 35.77 0.20
N THR A 264 -7.84 35.11 -0.34
CA THR A 264 -8.82 34.35 0.46
C THR A 264 -8.58 32.84 0.50
N PHE A 265 -7.72 32.31 -0.37
CA PHE A 265 -7.52 30.85 -0.45
C PHE A 265 -6.08 30.38 -0.55
N PHE A 266 -5.14 31.18 -1.03
CA PHE A 266 -3.73 30.80 -1.12
C PHE A 266 -2.81 31.75 -0.36
N ASN A 267 -1.61 31.28 -0.04
CA ASN A 267 -0.71 31.99 0.86
C ASN A 267 -0.30 33.24 0.11
N ASN A 268 -0.35 34.42 0.73
CA ASN A 268 0.17 35.63 0.08
C ASN A 268 1.68 35.49 -0.27
N LYS A 269 2.36 34.46 0.24
CA LYS A 269 3.71 34.03 -0.16
C LYS A 269 3.81 33.50 -1.60
N TYR A 270 2.74 32.96 -2.18
CA TYR A 270 2.73 32.31 -3.49
C TYR A 270 1.81 33.03 -4.47
N GLY A 271 2.21 33.11 -5.75
CA GLY A 271 1.45 33.76 -6.80
C GLY A 271 0.34 32.90 -7.41
N SER A 272 0.36 31.59 -7.17
CA SER A 272 -0.62 30.61 -7.66
C SER A 272 -0.70 29.36 -6.78
N TRP A 273 -1.75 28.57 -6.97
CA TRP A 273 -1.91 27.26 -6.34
C TRP A 273 -0.81 26.26 -6.72
N ASN A 274 -0.30 26.32 -7.95
CA ASN A 274 0.82 25.47 -8.38
C ASN A 274 2.11 25.85 -7.66
N GLU A 275 2.40 27.14 -7.54
CA GLU A 275 3.52 27.62 -6.75
C GLU A 275 3.38 27.26 -5.26
N GLU A 276 2.16 27.35 -4.71
CA GLU A 276 1.92 26.97 -3.32
C GLU A 276 2.09 25.47 -3.08
N ASN A 277 1.45 24.61 -3.88
CA ASN A 277 1.59 23.16 -3.76
C ASN A 277 3.07 22.76 -3.86
N LYS A 278 3.78 23.30 -4.85
CA LYS A 278 5.22 23.07 -5.02
C LYS A 278 6.02 23.56 -3.82
N GLY A 279 5.74 24.77 -3.34
CA GLY A 279 6.40 25.34 -2.17
C GLY A 279 6.20 24.52 -0.90
N GLN A 280 4.99 24.05 -0.64
CA GLN A 280 4.66 23.18 0.50
C GLN A 280 5.31 21.80 0.37
N THR A 281 5.36 21.25 -0.85
CA THR A 281 6.05 20.00 -1.16
C THR A 281 7.55 20.10 -0.90
N ILE A 282 8.20 21.18 -1.36
CA ILE A 282 9.62 21.47 -1.11
C ILE A 282 9.88 21.58 0.40
N GLU A 283 9.01 22.30 1.12
CA GLU A 283 9.14 22.48 2.57
C GLU A 283 9.05 21.14 3.31
N LEU A 284 8.03 20.32 3.01
CA LEU A 284 7.87 18.99 3.60
C LEU A 284 9.08 18.09 3.31
N GLU A 285 9.48 17.99 2.04
CA GLU A 285 10.63 17.17 1.62
C GLU A 285 11.89 17.59 2.37
N SER A 286 12.15 18.89 2.43
CA SER A 286 13.34 19.43 3.08
C SER A 286 13.38 19.09 4.56
N ILE A 287 12.24 19.14 5.26
CA ILE A 287 12.14 18.80 6.69
C ILE A 287 12.35 17.30 6.91
N VAL A 288 11.65 16.46 6.15
CA VAL A 288 11.78 15.00 6.26
C VAL A 288 13.21 14.56 5.93
N TRP A 289 13.79 15.11 4.85
CA TRP A 289 15.16 14.82 4.44
C TRP A 289 16.17 15.26 5.49
N ASN A 290 16.05 16.46 6.05
CA ASN A 290 16.96 16.93 7.10
C ASN A 290 16.86 16.08 8.37
N LEU A 291 15.64 15.71 8.79
CA LEU A 291 15.44 14.81 9.92
C LEU A 291 16.08 13.44 9.67
N PHE A 292 15.89 12.88 8.48
CA PHE A 292 16.48 11.60 8.08
C PHE A 292 18.02 11.68 8.02
N ARG A 293 18.56 12.62 7.24
CA ARG A 293 20.00 12.80 6.99
C ARG A 293 20.77 13.06 8.27
N ASN A 294 20.28 13.96 9.13
CA ASN A 294 20.95 14.32 10.38
C ASN A 294 20.88 13.19 11.43
N ASN A 295 20.04 12.18 11.21
CA ASN A 295 19.83 11.05 12.12
C ASN A 295 19.99 9.68 11.43
N ARG A 296 20.84 9.56 10.40
CA ARG A 296 21.09 8.29 9.65
C ARG A 296 21.57 7.09 10.50
N ARG A 297 22.06 7.36 11.71
CA ARG A 297 22.38 6.31 12.70
C ARG A 297 21.11 5.71 13.32
N LYS A 298 20.08 6.53 13.52
CA LYS A 298 18.80 6.17 14.14
C LYS A 298 17.76 5.74 13.13
N TYR A 299 17.74 6.36 11.94
CA TYR A 299 16.77 6.07 10.89
C TYR A 299 17.49 5.56 9.64
N LYS A 300 16.95 4.48 9.07
CA LYS A 300 17.42 3.85 7.83
C LYS A 300 16.48 4.08 6.68
N ASN A 301 15.23 4.40 6.99
CA ASN A 301 14.17 4.59 6.01
C ASN A 301 13.36 5.85 6.33
N ALA A 302 12.79 6.45 5.30
CA ALA A 302 11.82 7.53 5.39
C ALA A 302 10.67 7.28 4.41
N ILE A 303 9.45 7.63 4.82
CA ILE A 303 8.24 7.61 3.98
C ILE A 303 7.60 8.98 4.05
N MET A 304 7.21 9.52 2.91
CA MET A 304 6.25 10.62 2.85
C MET A 304 4.95 10.12 2.23
N ALA A 305 3.86 10.15 2.99
CA ALA A 305 2.56 9.69 2.54
C ALA A 305 1.50 10.77 2.75
N GLY A 306 0.47 10.78 1.93
CA GLY A 306 -0.63 11.73 2.09
C GLY A 306 -1.29 12.14 0.80
N ASP A 307 -2.14 13.15 0.92
CA ASP A 307 -2.75 13.85 -0.20
C ASP A 307 -1.81 14.95 -0.67
N PHE A 308 -1.09 14.66 -1.75
CA PHE A 308 -0.16 15.58 -2.35
C PHE A 308 -0.78 16.48 -3.41
N ASN A 309 -2.05 16.27 -3.79
CA ASN A 309 -2.74 17.03 -4.85
C ASN A 309 -1.88 17.24 -6.12
N MET A 310 -1.06 16.26 -6.48
CA MET A 310 -0.16 16.29 -7.64
C MET A 310 -0.19 14.92 -8.30
N GLY A 311 0.18 14.81 -9.58
CA GLY A 311 0.27 13.51 -10.24
C GLY A 311 0.69 13.63 -11.71
N ILE A 312 1.16 12.52 -12.26
CA ILE A 312 1.52 12.41 -13.67
C ILE A 312 0.34 11.89 -14.51
N ALA A 313 0.26 12.33 -15.77
CA ALA A 313 -0.73 11.81 -16.70
C ALA A 313 -0.50 10.33 -17.00
N ASN A 314 -1.58 9.57 -17.13
CA ASN A 314 -1.57 8.20 -17.63
C ASN A 314 -2.72 8.00 -18.62
N SER A 315 -2.38 7.93 -19.91
CA SER A 315 -3.36 7.75 -20.99
C SER A 315 -4.08 6.41 -20.94
N GLU A 316 -3.44 5.35 -20.44
CA GLU A 316 -4.05 4.01 -20.33
C GLU A 316 -5.24 3.99 -19.37
N HIS A 317 -5.22 4.86 -18.36
CA HIS A 317 -6.26 4.94 -17.33
C HIS A 317 -7.02 6.27 -17.35
N ASN A 318 -6.88 7.03 -18.45
CA ASN A 318 -7.49 8.36 -18.62
C ASN A 318 -7.21 9.31 -17.44
N VAL A 319 -6.01 9.23 -16.84
CA VAL A 319 -5.57 10.09 -15.74
C VAL A 319 -4.89 11.32 -16.31
N LEU A 320 -5.32 12.52 -15.89
CA LEU A 320 -4.65 13.76 -16.26
C LEU A 320 -3.53 14.11 -15.26
N ALA A 321 -2.52 14.83 -15.75
CA ALA A 321 -1.51 15.40 -14.87
C ALA A 321 -2.13 16.51 -14.02
N LEU A 322 -1.69 16.61 -12.76
CA LEU A 322 -2.04 17.67 -11.84
C LEU A 322 -0.77 18.16 -11.14
N GLN A 323 -0.57 19.48 -11.01
CA GLN A 323 0.62 20.07 -10.38
C GLN A 323 1.94 19.40 -10.83
N ALA A 324 2.11 19.23 -12.15
CA ALA A 324 3.23 18.48 -12.71
C ALA A 324 4.59 19.00 -12.25
N ASP A 325 4.71 20.30 -11.92
CA ASP A 325 5.95 20.88 -11.41
C ASP A 325 6.36 20.34 -10.03
N SER A 326 5.39 20.06 -9.16
CA SER A 326 5.62 19.47 -7.83
C SER A 326 6.02 18.01 -7.96
N TRP A 327 5.33 17.27 -8.83
CA TRP A 327 5.63 15.86 -9.09
C TRP A 327 7.04 15.73 -9.71
N ASN A 328 7.34 16.54 -10.73
CA ASN A 328 8.65 16.60 -11.36
C ASN A 328 9.75 16.98 -10.36
N TYR A 329 9.49 17.93 -9.45
CA TYR A 329 10.45 18.29 -8.42
C TYR A 329 10.86 17.07 -7.58
N ILE A 330 9.91 16.31 -7.01
CA ILE A 330 10.22 15.14 -6.19
C ILE A 330 11.01 14.09 -6.97
N HIS A 331 10.62 13.79 -8.21
CA HIS A 331 11.28 12.78 -9.06
C HIS A 331 12.65 13.21 -9.60
N GLN A 332 12.96 14.50 -9.61
CA GLN A 332 14.26 15.04 -10.02
C GLN A 332 15.26 15.12 -8.86
N LEU A 333 14.85 14.83 -7.62
CA LEU A 333 15.78 14.82 -6.50
C LEU A 333 16.67 13.58 -6.55
N ILE A 334 17.99 13.81 -6.54
CA ILE A 334 19.02 12.78 -6.60
C ILE A 334 19.78 12.77 -5.25
N ASP A 335 20.19 11.59 -4.77
CA ASP A 335 21.09 11.42 -3.62
C ASP A 335 22.58 11.51 -4.05
N THR A 336 23.50 11.50 -3.09
CA THR A 336 24.94 11.69 -3.35
C THR A 336 25.56 10.59 -4.23
N ASP A 337 24.93 9.44 -4.35
CA ASP A 337 25.36 8.31 -5.18
C ASP A 337 24.77 8.32 -6.60
N GLY A 338 24.00 9.35 -6.96
CA GLY A 338 23.36 9.46 -8.27
C GLY A 338 22.01 8.72 -8.36
N SER A 339 21.56 8.05 -7.31
CA SER A 339 20.24 7.40 -7.26
C SER A 339 19.13 8.42 -7.01
N ARG A 340 17.88 8.09 -7.39
CA ARG A 340 16.72 8.90 -7.02
C ARG A 340 16.58 8.92 -5.51
N ARG A 341 16.34 10.11 -4.95
CA ARG A 341 16.12 10.29 -3.52
C ARG A 341 14.78 9.71 -3.10
N TRP A 342 13.73 9.91 -3.88
CA TRP A 342 12.39 9.46 -3.56
C TRP A 342 11.85 8.59 -4.69
N TYR A 343 11.24 7.46 -4.31
CA TYR A 343 10.52 6.57 -5.23
C TYR A 343 9.03 6.72 -4.95
N ASP A 344 8.24 6.99 -5.99
CA ASP A 344 6.79 7.01 -5.90
C ASP A 344 6.26 5.63 -6.23
N ASP A 345 6.25 4.75 -5.23
CA ASP A 345 5.88 3.35 -5.42
C ASP A 345 4.45 3.22 -5.98
N TYR A 346 3.58 4.23 -5.79
CA TYR A 346 2.20 4.20 -6.30
C TYR A 346 2.12 4.42 -7.81
N THR A 347 2.78 5.45 -8.31
CA THR A 347 2.79 5.76 -9.76
C THR A 347 3.76 4.90 -10.55
N GLU A 348 4.73 4.25 -9.91
CA GLU A 348 5.60 3.30 -10.62
C GLU A 348 4.86 1.98 -10.96
N MET A 349 3.93 1.53 -10.10
CA MET A 349 3.27 0.23 -10.27
C MET A 349 1.85 0.28 -10.81
N HIS A 350 0.97 1.14 -10.28
CA HIS A 350 -0.46 1.07 -10.59
C HIS A 350 -0.95 2.18 -11.51
N ARG A 351 -0.50 3.43 -11.28
CA ARG A 351 -0.92 4.60 -12.06
C ARG A 351 -2.45 4.77 -12.21
N LEU A 352 -3.22 4.18 -11.29
CA LEU A 352 -4.67 4.34 -11.22
C LEU A 352 -4.99 5.62 -10.46
N CYS A 353 -6.03 6.34 -10.87
CA CYS A 353 -6.50 7.50 -10.11
C CYS A 353 -6.83 7.13 -8.66
N THR A 354 -6.57 8.05 -7.74
CA THR A 354 -7.10 7.99 -6.37
C THR A 354 -8.37 8.84 -6.26
N ARG A 355 -8.50 9.90 -7.06
CA ARG A 355 -9.75 10.63 -7.28
C ARG A 355 -10.28 10.34 -8.68
N CYS A 356 -11.36 9.59 -8.78
CA CYS A 356 -11.80 8.99 -10.03
C CYS A 356 -13.23 9.37 -10.38
N THR A 357 -13.53 9.40 -11.68
CA THR A 357 -14.89 9.63 -12.22
C THR A 357 -15.86 8.48 -11.92
N ASP A 358 -15.35 7.28 -11.62
CA ASP A 358 -16.16 6.14 -11.20
C ASP A 358 -16.56 6.20 -9.71
N ASN A 359 -15.97 7.13 -8.95
CA ASN A 359 -16.26 7.35 -7.55
C ASN A 359 -17.58 8.12 -7.40
N LEU A 360 -18.58 7.51 -6.77
CA LEU A 360 -19.94 8.07 -6.62
C LEU A 360 -20.03 9.38 -5.81
N VAL A 361 -18.92 9.77 -5.18
CA VAL A 361 -18.79 10.95 -4.33
C VAL A 361 -18.14 12.11 -5.12
N VAL A 362 -17.46 11.80 -6.23
CA VAL A 362 -16.75 12.77 -7.06
C VAL A 362 -17.69 13.30 -8.14
N HIS A 363 -17.89 14.62 -8.16
CA HIS A 363 -18.71 15.32 -9.17
C HIS A 363 -17.91 15.82 -10.38
N PHE A 364 -16.60 15.55 -10.42
CA PHE A 364 -15.69 16.04 -11.45
C PHE A 364 -15.49 15.00 -12.56
N PRO A 365 -15.49 15.41 -13.86
CA PRO A 365 -15.40 14.48 -14.99
C PRO A 365 -13.96 14.07 -15.33
N VAL A 366 -13.02 14.15 -14.37
CA VAL A 366 -11.60 13.89 -14.60
C VAL A 366 -11.02 12.98 -13.53
N ASN A 367 -10.14 12.07 -13.98
CA ASN A 367 -9.37 11.18 -13.11
C ASN A 367 -8.01 11.81 -12.75
N TYR A 368 -7.68 11.81 -11.47
CA TYR A 368 -6.40 12.28 -10.97
C TYR A 368 -5.80 11.33 -9.94
N ILE A 369 -4.48 11.37 -9.80
CA ILE A 369 -3.75 10.76 -8.69
C ILE A 369 -3.44 11.90 -7.73
N TYR A 370 -3.93 11.85 -6.50
CA TYR A 370 -3.66 12.84 -5.46
C TYR A 370 -2.89 12.22 -4.30
N ASP A 371 -3.17 10.96 -3.98
CA ASP A 371 -2.58 10.27 -2.84
C ASP A 371 -1.31 9.55 -3.27
N HIS A 372 -0.21 9.84 -2.58
CA HIS A 372 1.09 9.25 -2.87
C HIS A 372 1.71 8.62 -1.63
N ILE A 373 2.60 7.66 -1.88
CA ILE A 373 3.51 7.10 -0.88
C ILE A 373 4.92 7.14 -1.50
N PHE A 374 5.69 8.15 -1.10
CA PHE A 374 7.09 8.28 -1.49
C PHE A 374 7.99 7.59 -0.48
N THR A 375 8.90 6.73 -0.94
CA THR A 375 9.82 6.00 -0.09
C THR A 375 11.28 6.36 -0.33
N HIS A 376 12.09 6.28 0.73
CA HIS A 376 13.54 6.46 0.70
C HIS A 376 14.23 5.49 1.67
N GLY A 377 15.33 4.86 1.24
CA GLY A 377 16.22 4.05 2.09
C GLY A 377 16.29 2.56 1.73
N ASN A 378 17.20 1.84 2.40
CA ASN A 378 17.62 0.48 2.03
C ASN A 378 16.54 -0.61 2.21
N MET A 379 15.55 -0.39 3.08
CA MET A 379 14.47 -1.36 3.28
C MET A 379 13.61 -1.53 2.02
N PHE A 380 13.58 -0.51 1.18
CA PHE A 380 12.76 -0.46 -0.02
C PHE A 380 13.49 -1.00 -1.26
N HIS A 381 14.82 -0.96 -1.26
CA HIS A 381 15.63 -1.57 -2.33
C HIS A 381 15.82 -3.08 -2.20
N SER A 382 15.54 -3.64 -1.02
CA SER A 382 15.83 -5.05 -0.71
C SER A 382 14.59 -5.93 -0.56
N CYS A 383 13.40 -5.33 -0.62
CA CYS A 383 12.11 -6.01 -0.54
C CYS A 383 11.28 -5.59 -1.75
N ASP A 384 10.57 -6.54 -2.36
CA ASP A 384 9.56 -6.22 -3.37
C ASP A 384 8.42 -5.50 -2.64
N LEU A 385 8.42 -4.18 -2.77
CA LEU A 385 7.30 -3.35 -2.34
C LEU A 385 6.27 -3.34 -3.44
N PHE A 386 5.02 -3.39 -3.01
CA PHE A 386 3.86 -3.22 -3.84
C PHE A 386 3.04 -2.09 -3.25
N THR A 387 2.56 -1.22 -4.11
CA THR A 387 1.45 -0.33 -3.77
C THR A 387 0.20 -0.90 -4.37
N ARG A 388 -0.99 -0.43 -3.96
CA ARG A 388 -2.22 -0.60 -4.72
C ARG A 388 -3.25 0.41 -4.26
N ARG A 389 -4.21 0.67 -5.14
CA ARG A 389 -5.45 1.35 -4.78
C ARG A 389 -6.32 0.42 -3.93
N ILE A 390 -6.91 0.92 -2.85
CA ILE A 390 -7.84 0.18 -2.00
C ILE A 390 -9.07 1.04 -1.67
N PHE A 391 -10.09 0.39 -1.08
CA PHE A 391 -11.36 1.02 -0.69
C PHE A 391 -12.18 1.57 -1.86
N ASP A 392 -12.06 0.93 -3.03
CA ASP A 392 -12.91 1.14 -4.22
C ASP A 392 -14.26 0.42 -4.16
N ASN A 393 -14.54 -0.26 -3.06
CA ASN A 393 -15.83 -0.90 -2.82
C ASN A 393 -16.90 0.14 -2.48
N ARG A 394 -18.08 -0.03 -3.10
CA ARG A 394 -19.28 0.74 -2.75
C ARG A 394 -19.83 0.29 -1.41
N VAL A 395 -20.40 1.22 -0.66
CA VAL A 395 -21.05 0.98 0.63
C VAL A 395 -22.48 1.47 0.62
N THR A 396 -23.30 0.78 1.40
CA THR A 396 -24.68 1.17 1.65
C THR A 396 -24.75 1.94 2.96
N ILE A 397 -25.22 3.18 2.93
CA ILE A 397 -25.38 4.03 4.12
C ILE A 397 -26.84 4.45 4.30
N SER A 398 -27.23 4.67 5.56
CA SER A 398 -28.56 5.18 5.89
C SER A 398 -28.49 6.70 6.06
N THR A 399 -29.31 7.41 5.31
CA THR A 399 -29.47 8.88 5.36
C THR A 399 -30.88 9.22 5.84
N ARG A 400 -31.15 10.51 6.09
CA ARG A 400 -32.51 10.98 6.40
C ARG A 400 -33.53 10.66 5.28
N ASN A 401 -33.06 10.56 4.04
CA ASN A 401 -33.90 10.31 2.86
C ASN A 401 -33.95 8.83 2.46
N GLY A 402 -33.51 7.93 3.34
CA GLY A 402 -33.45 6.50 3.10
C GLY A 402 -32.02 6.00 2.86
N THR A 403 -31.92 4.80 2.31
CA THR A 403 -30.65 4.12 2.10
C THR A 403 -30.10 4.41 0.71
N ILE A 404 -28.82 4.79 0.63
CA ILE A 404 -28.14 5.06 -0.64
C ILE A 404 -26.87 4.22 -0.78
N ILE A 405 -26.47 3.96 -2.03
CA ILE A 405 -25.18 3.36 -2.37
C ILE A 405 -24.22 4.50 -2.70
N THR A 406 -23.05 4.53 -2.07
CA THR A 406 -22.03 5.56 -2.26
C THR A 406 -20.62 4.95 -2.13
N SER A 407 -19.58 5.73 -2.42
CA SER A 407 -18.20 5.37 -2.07
C SER A 407 -17.88 5.77 -0.64
N LEU A 408 -16.88 5.12 -0.03
CA LEU A 408 -16.46 5.43 1.34
C LEU A 408 -15.91 6.85 1.50
N SER A 409 -15.17 7.30 0.50
CA SER A 409 -14.57 8.63 0.37
C SER A 409 -14.59 9.00 -1.11
N ASP A 410 -14.44 10.28 -1.42
CA ASP A 410 -14.18 10.81 -2.76
C ASP A 410 -12.77 10.46 -3.28
N HIS A 411 -11.90 10.01 -2.37
CA HIS A 411 -10.66 9.35 -2.72
C HIS A 411 -10.70 7.86 -2.41
N TYR A 412 -10.10 7.08 -3.30
CA TYR A 412 -9.61 5.76 -3.00
C TYR A 412 -8.24 5.86 -2.31
N ALA A 413 -7.98 4.99 -1.34
CA ALA A 413 -6.72 5.02 -0.61
C ALA A 413 -5.58 4.39 -1.41
N ALA A 414 -4.35 4.80 -1.11
CA ALA A 414 -3.14 4.12 -1.54
C ALA A 414 -2.59 3.26 -0.39
N ASN A 415 -2.10 2.05 -0.70
CA ASN A 415 -1.56 1.15 0.29
C ASN A 415 -0.25 0.54 -0.18
N LEU A 416 0.81 0.79 0.58
CA LEU A 416 2.13 0.16 0.49
C LEU A 416 2.13 -1.11 1.35
N PHE A 417 2.60 -2.21 0.77
CA PHE A 417 2.75 -3.50 1.42
C PHE A 417 3.89 -4.25 0.75
N SER A 418 4.50 -5.21 1.43
CA SER A 418 5.24 -6.25 0.72
C SER A 418 4.28 -7.41 0.57
N GLU A 419 3.87 -7.72 -0.66
CA GLU A 419 3.32 -9.03 -0.95
C GLU A 419 4.53 -9.95 -1.02
N TYR A 420 4.63 -10.86 -0.05
CA TYR A 420 5.24 -12.13 -0.37
C TYR A 420 4.44 -12.67 -1.55
N TYR A 421 5.12 -12.97 -2.67
CA TYR A 421 4.49 -13.67 -3.79
C TYR A 421 3.52 -14.69 -3.20
N LEU A 422 2.25 -14.63 -3.60
CA LEU A 422 1.26 -15.65 -3.22
C LEU A 422 1.76 -17.07 -3.56
N PHE A 423 2.76 -17.16 -4.44
CA PHE A 423 3.59 -18.32 -4.71
C PHE A 423 5.06 -17.99 -4.42
N PRO A 424 5.51 -18.06 -3.15
CA PRO A 424 6.92 -17.82 -2.86
C PRO A 424 7.76 -18.85 -3.62
N ARG A 425 8.51 -18.37 -4.61
CA ARG A 425 9.51 -19.17 -5.30
C ARG A 425 10.73 -19.26 -4.41
N GLY A 426 11.31 -20.44 -4.31
CA GLY A 426 12.40 -20.68 -3.39
C GLY A 426 12.96 -22.07 -3.57
N TYR A 427 14.04 -22.32 -2.86
CA TYR A 427 14.73 -23.60 -2.88
C TYR A 427 15.13 -24.02 -1.47
N ILE A 428 15.24 -25.33 -1.27
CA ILE A 428 15.79 -25.93 -0.07
C ILE A 428 17.01 -26.73 -0.50
N ILE A 429 18.14 -26.57 0.18
CA ILE A 429 19.35 -27.35 -0.06
C ILE A 429 19.65 -28.19 1.17
N VAL A 430 19.79 -29.49 0.98
CA VAL A 430 20.11 -30.47 2.01
C VAL A 430 21.38 -31.22 1.67
N SER A 431 22.13 -31.61 2.71
CA SER A 431 23.32 -32.43 2.59
C SER A 431 23.02 -33.85 3.08
N VAL A 432 23.34 -34.85 2.26
CA VAL A 432 23.28 -36.27 2.58
C VAL A 432 24.71 -36.77 2.82
N GLU A 433 25.19 -36.60 4.05
CA GLU A 433 26.62 -36.71 4.38
C GLU A 433 27.21 -38.10 4.10
N ASN A 434 26.47 -39.15 4.46
CA ASN A 434 26.89 -40.54 4.23
C ASN A 434 26.96 -40.93 2.74
N LYS A 435 26.41 -40.11 1.85
CA LYS A 435 26.47 -40.29 0.39
C LYS A 435 27.34 -39.23 -0.31
N GLN A 436 27.98 -38.34 0.46
CA GLN A 436 28.76 -37.22 -0.08
C GLN A 436 27.96 -36.46 -1.16
N LEU A 437 26.68 -36.21 -0.89
CA LEU A 437 25.72 -35.70 -1.85
C LEU A 437 25.06 -34.43 -1.32
N ILE A 438 24.89 -33.44 -2.17
CA ILE A 438 23.97 -32.31 -1.93
C ILE A 438 22.75 -32.43 -2.82
N ILE A 439 21.58 -32.09 -2.29
CA ILE A 439 20.33 -32.11 -3.03
C ILE A 439 19.66 -30.75 -2.85
N SER A 440 19.28 -30.10 -3.94
CA SER A 440 18.34 -28.99 -3.90
C SER A 440 16.95 -29.42 -4.38
N ASN A 441 15.92 -28.84 -3.76
CA ASN A 441 14.55 -28.89 -4.24
C ASN A 441 14.07 -27.46 -4.51
N THR A 442 13.41 -27.20 -5.63
CA THR A 442 12.94 -25.87 -6.02
C THR A 442 11.54 -25.87 -6.64
N HIS A 443 10.93 -24.68 -6.68
CA HIS A 443 9.80 -24.38 -7.55
C HIS A 443 10.02 -22.98 -8.11
N VAL A 444 10.32 -22.86 -9.42
CA VAL A 444 10.59 -21.54 -10.06
C VAL A 444 9.38 -21.00 -10.83
N ALA A 445 9.45 -19.74 -11.26
CA ALA A 445 8.34 -19.01 -11.88
C ALA A 445 7.81 -19.67 -13.16
N THR A 446 6.51 -19.55 -13.45
CA THR A 446 5.89 -20.07 -14.67
C THR A 446 5.51 -18.93 -15.62
N VAL A 447 5.51 -19.20 -16.93
CA VAL A 447 4.95 -18.27 -17.95
C VAL A 447 3.43 -18.38 -18.05
N GLU A 448 2.85 -19.47 -17.54
CA GLU A 448 1.42 -19.66 -17.58
C GLU A 448 0.80 -18.90 -16.42
N THR A 449 0.33 -17.68 -16.66
CA THR A 449 -0.62 -17.09 -15.71
C THR A 449 -1.95 -17.81 -15.90
N PRO A 450 -2.47 -18.56 -14.90
CA PRO A 450 -3.83 -19.09 -14.96
C PRO A 450 -4.88 -17.96 -15.01
N PHE A 451 -4.44 -16.71 -14.84
CA PHE A 451 -5.22 -15.50 -14.92
C PHE A 451 -4.83 -14.72 -16.18
N PRO A 452 -5.50 -14.92 -17.33
CA PRO A 452 -5.38 -14.02 -18.48
C PRO A 452 -5.81 -12.57 -18.15
N HIS A 453 -6.40 -12.35 -16.97
CA HIS A 453 -6.79 -11.05 -16.43
C HIS A 453 -5.94 -10.59 -15.23
N ALA A 454 -4.85 -11.28 -14.89
CA ALA A 454 -3.90 -10.73 -13.91
C ALA A 454 -3.33 -9.41 -14.48
N PRO A 455 -3.45 -8.28 -13.77
CA PRO A 455 -2.92 -7.01 -14.26
C PRO A 455 -1.43 -7.16 -14.60
N LYS A 456 -1.03 -6.73 -15.80
CA LYS A 456 0.41 -6.67 -16.16
C LYS A 456 1.16 -5.94 -15.05
N GLY A 457 2.17 -6.59 -14.46
CA GLY A 457 2.98 -6.03 -13.37
C GLY A 457 2.63 -6.49 -11.95
N THR A 458 1.63 -7.36 -11.75
CA THR A 458 1.21 -7.77 -10.38
C THR A 458 1.87 -9.03 -9.83
N PHE A 459 2.68 -9.77 -10.59
CA PHE A 459 3.10 -11.11 -10.16
C PHE A 459 4.54 -11.53 -10.45
N PHE A 460 5.31 -10.79 -11.25
CA PHE A 460 6.73 -11.10 -11.49
C PHE A 460 7.61 -10.10 -10.75
N ASN A 461 8.81 -10.53 -10.34
CA ASN A 461 9.75 -9.65 -9.66
C ASN A 461 10.18 -8.53 -10.59
N ASN A 462 9.99 -7.27 -10.18
CA ASN A 462 10.36 -6.08 -10.96
C ASN A 462 11.83 -6.07 -11.40
N LYS A 463 12.69 -6.92 -10.82
CA LYS A 463 14.04 -7.23 -11.29
C LYS A 463 14.08 -7.82 -12.71
N TYR A 464 13.05 -8.54 -13.13
CA TYR A 464 12.93 -9.22 -14.41
C TYR A 464 11.81 -8.56 -15.23
N GLY A 465 12.01 -8.36 -16.53
CA GLY A 465 11.03 -7.73 -17.41
C GLY A 465 9.94 -8.69 -17.91
N SER A 466 10.08 -10.00 -17.66
CA SER A 466 9.08 -11.02 -18.03
C SER A 466 9.18 -12.28 -17.17
N TRP A 467 8.14 -13.12 -17.21
CA TRP A 467 8.15 -14.44 -16.57
C TRP A 467 9.24 -15.39 -17.07
N ASN A 468 9.59 -15.30 -18.36
CA ASN A 468 10.69 -16.06 -18.94
C ASN A 468 12.03 -15.60 -18.36
N GLU A 469 12.22 -14.28 -18.25
CA GLU A 469 13.41 -13.71 -17.61
C GLU A 469 13.49 -14.04 -16.11
N GLU A 470 12.37 -14.04 -15.40
CA GLU A 470 12.32 -14.43 -13.99
C GLU A 470 12.64 -15.91 -13.79
N ASN A 471 11.98 -16.81 -14.54
CA ASN A 471 12.26 -18.24 -14.49
C ASN A 471 13.74 -18.52 -14.76
N LYS A 472 14.30 -17.90 -15.81
CA LYS A 472 15.71 -18.02 -16.16
C LYS A 472 16.60 -17.47 -15.05
N GLY A 473 16.28 -16.30 -14.51
CA GLY A 473 17.02 -15.66 -13.43
C GLY A 473 17.06 -16.49 -12.15
N GLN A 474 15.92 -17.05 -11.74
CA GLN A 474 15.81 -17.96 -10.59
C GLN A 474 16.58 -19.25 -10.82
N THR A 475 16.53 -19.78 -12.04
CA THR A 475 17.28 -20.98 -12.43
C THR A 475 18.80 -20.75 -12.38
N ILE A 476 19.29 -19.63 -12.92
CA ILE A 476 20.69 -19.21 -12.84
C ILE A 476 21.15 -19.07 -11.38
N GLU A 477 20.32 -18.43 -10.55
CA GLU A 477 20.63 -18.21 -9.15
C GLU A 477 20.75 -19.53 -8.38
N LEU A 478 19.77 -20.43 -8.53
CA LEU A 478 19.80 -21.75 -7.89
C LEU A 478 21.03 -22.55 -8.34
N GLU A 479 21.28 -22.62 -9.64
CA GLU A 479 22.43 -23.34 -10.20
C GLU A 479 23.73 -22.82 -9.60
N SER A 480 23.90 -21.50 -9.60
CA SER A 480 25.11 -20.86 -9.09
C SER A 480 25.34 -21.17 -7.62
N ILE A 481 24.28 -21.23 -6.81
CA ILE A 481 24.36 -21.53 -5.38
C ILE A 481 24.74 -22.99 -5.15
N VAL A 482 24.03 -23.92 -5.79
CA VAL A 482 24.31 -25.36 -5.67
C VAL A 482 25.72 -25.67 -6.18
N TRP A 483 26.10 -25.10 -7.33
CA TRP A 483 27.43 -25.26 -7.91
C TRP A 483 28.54 -24.75 -6.99
N ASN A 484 28.38 -23.54 -6.44
CA ASN A 484 29.38 -22.98 -5.52
C ASN A 484 29.49 -23.81 -4.24
N LEU A 485 28.36 -24.26 -3.68
CA LEU A 485 28.36 -25.15 -2.51
C LEU A 485 29.09 -26.46 -2.81
N PHE A 486 28.78 -27.09 -3.95
CA PHE A 486 29.44 -28.30 -4.41
C PHE A 486 30.95 -28.09 -4.60
N ARG A 487 31.34 -27.10 -5.42
CA ARG A 487 32.72 -26.81 -5.81
C ARG A 487 33.59 -26.46 -4.60
N ASN A 488 33.11 -25.59 -3.72
CA ASN A 488 33.87 -25.14 -2.55
C ASN A 488 34.00 -26.23 -1.49
N ASN A 489 33.17 -27.29 -1.57
CA ASN A 489 33.16 -28.41 -0.63
C ASN A 489 33.43 -29.76 -1.32
N ARG A 490 34.19 -29.80 -2.42
CA ARG A 490 34.52 -31.03 -3.18
C ARG A 490 35.21 -32.15 -2.37
N ARG A 491 35.73 -31.83 -1.18
CA ARG A 491 36.22 -32.83 -0.22
C ARG A 491 35.09 -33.55 0.52
N LYS A 492 33.99 -32.83 0.80
CA LYS A 492 32.81 -33.33 1.50
C LYS A 492 31.75 -33.90 0.55
N TYR A 493 31.57 -33.27 -0.60
CA TYR A 493 30.55 -33.65 -1.59
C TYR A 493 31.22 -34.08 -2.90
N LYS A 494 30.77 -35.22 -3.43
CA LYS A 494 31.20 -35.78 -4.73
C LYS A 494 30.09 -35.71 -5.78
N ASN A 495 28.85 -35.53 -5.33
CA ASN A 495 27.68 -35.51 -6.17
C ASN A 495 26.76 -34.34 -5.79
N ALA A 496 26.00 -33.84 -6.75
CA ALA A 496 24.95 -32.86 -6.55
C ALA A 496 23.70 -33.23 -7.37
N ILE A 497 22.52 -32.95 -6.81
CA ILE A 497 21.23 -33.05 -7.50
C ILE A 497 20.50 -31.72 -7.35
N MET A 498 19.87 -31.26 -8.43
CA MET A 498 18.82 -30.24 -8.36
C MET A 498 17.51 -30.84 -8.87
N ALA A 499 16.47 -30.85 -8.05
CA ALA A 499 15.18 -31.42 -8.40
C ALA A 499 14.03 -30.45 -8.14
N GLY A 500 12.89 -30.65 -8.80
CA GLY A 500 11.66 -29.92 -8.52
C GLY A 500 10.92 -29.46 -9.77
N ASP A 501 9.96 -28.57 -9.57
CA ASP A 501 9.17 -27.97 -10.64
C ASP A 501 9.89 -26.74 -11.18
N PHE A 502 10.57 -26.91 -12.31
CA PHE A 502 11.28 -25.81 -12.96
C PHE A 502 10.41 -25.02 -13.94
N ASN A 503 9.14 -25.38 -14.15
CA ASN A 503 8.25 -24.72 -15.11
C ASN A 503 8.92 -24.42 -16.47
N MET A 504 9.79 -25.31 -16.93
CA MET A 504 10.53 -25.24 -18.19
C MET A 504 10.65 -26.64 -18.76
N GLY A 505 10.90 -26.81 -20.06
CA GLY A 505 11.10 -28.12 -20.64
C GLY A 505 11.28 -28.12 -22.15
N ILE A 506 11.78 -29.22 -22.69
CA ILE A 506 11.97 -29.41 -24.13
C ILE A 506 10.72 -30.01 -24.79
N ALA A 507 10.50 -29.66 -26.06
CA ALA A 507 9.46 -30.29 -26.86
C ALA A 507 9.76 -31.76 -27.13
N ASN A 508 8.70 -32.59 -27.14
CA ASN A 508 8.74 -33.95 -27.64
C ASN A 508 7.52 -34.22 -28.53
N VAL A 509 7.75 -34.25 -29.84
CA VAL A 509 6.71 -34.44 -30.85
C VAL A 509 6.00 -35.80 -30.70
N GLU A 510 6.74 -36.86 -30.35
CA GLU A 510 6.18 -38.21 -30.20
C GLU A 510 5.14 -38.31 -29.08
N HIS A 511 5.29 -37.49 -28.03
CA HIS A 511 4.40 -37.47 -26.88
C HIS A 511 3.52 -36.21 -26.81
N ASN A 512 3.44 -35.46 -27.92
CA ASN A 512 2.70 -34.20 -28.02
C ASN A 512 3.06 -33.20 -26.90
N VAL A 513 4.33 -33.17 -26.50
CA VAL A 513 4.86 -32.27 -25.47
C VAL A 513 5.38 -31.00 -26.15
N LEU A 514 4.93 -29.83 -25.71
CA LEU A 514 5.47 -28.55 -26.18
C LEU A 514 6.64 -28.10 -25.32
N ALA A 515 7.56 -27.34 -25.93
CA ALA A 515 8.61 -26.66 -25.19
C ALA A 515 8.02 -25.54 -24.34
N LEU A 516 8.58 -25.32 -23.15
CA LEU A 516 8.26 -24.21 -22.26
C LEU A 516 9.55 -23.57 -21.74
N GLN A 517 9.60 -22.23 -21.69
CA GLN A 517 10.78 -21.48 -21.22
C GLN A 517 12.10 -21.98 -21.83
N ALA A 518 12.16 -22.05 -23.16
CA ALA A 518 13.31 -22.62 -23.87
C ALA A 518 14.64 -21.96 -23.50
N ASP A 519 14.65 -20.68 -23.10
CA ASP A 519 15.87 -19.98 -22.68
C ASP A 519 16.45 -20.51 -21.36
N SER A 520 15.60 -20.85 -20.39
CA SER A 520 16.01 -21.44 -19.12
C SER A 520 16.50 -22.87 -19.32
N TRP A 521 15.77 -23.63 -20.13
CA TRP A 521 16.16 -24.98 -20.53
C TRP A 521 17.54 -24.99 -21.21
N ASN A 522 17.70 -24.15 -22.23
CA ASN A 522 18.95 -24.01 -22.97
C ASN A 522 20.09 -23.56 -22.07
N TYR A 523 19.84 -22.66 -21.11
CA TYR A 523 20.86 -22.22 -20.17
C TYR A 523 21.45 -23.40 -19.39
N ILE A 524 20.63 -24.23 -18.71
CA ILE A 524 21.15 -25.36 -17.93
C ILE A 524 21.94 -26.33 -18.83
N HIS A 525 21.41 -26.67 -20.01
CA HIS A 525 22.03 -27.64 -20.91
C HIS A 525 23.29 -27.13 -21.63
N GLN A 526 23.52 -25.81 -21.68
CA GLN A 526 24.72 -25.20 -22.24
C GLN A 526 25.84 -25.04 -21.21
N LEU A 527 25.59 -25.30 -19.92
CA LEU A 527 26.63 -25.22 -18.90
C LEU A 527 27.62 -26.38 -19.06
N ILE A 528 28.89 -26.01 -19.20
CA ILE A 528 30.02 -26.92 -19.39
C ILE A 528 30.96 -26.80 -18.17
N ASP A 529 31.55 -27.92 -17.75
CA ASP A 529 32.58 -27.98 -16.69
C ASP A 529 33.99 -27.75 -17.27
N THR A 530 35.01 -27.62 -16.42
CA THR A 530 36.37 -27.27 -16.88
C THR A 530 37.02 -28.29 -17.82
N ASP A 531 36.52 -29.52 -17.84
CA ASP A 531 36.99 -30.61 -18.70
C ASP A 531 36.22 -30.71 -20.03
N GLY A 532 35.26 -29.80 -20.29
CA GLY A 532 34.45 -29.81 -21.50
C GLY A 532 33.19 -30.69 -21.40
N SER A 533 32.97 -31.40 -20.28
CA SER A 533 31.74 -32.17 -20.05
C SER A 533 30.56 -31.26 -19.71
N ARG A 534 29.33 -31.74 -19.91
CA ARG A 534 28.15 -31.00 -19.45
C ARG A 534 28.16 -30.96 -17.93
N ARG A 535 27.86 -29.78 -17.36
CA ARG A 535 27.80 -29.61 -15.91
C ARG A 535 26.60 -30.32 -15.32
N TRP A 536 25.44 -30.27 -15.98
CA TRP A 536 24.21 -30.86 -15.47
C TRP A 536 23.63 -31.81 -16.52
N TYR A 537 23.19 -32.98 -16.07
CA TYR A 537 22.49 -33.97 -16.89
C TYR A 537 21.04 -34.05 -16.44
N ASP A 538 20.12 -34.06 -17.40
CA ASP A 538 18.71 -34.33 -17.13
C ASP A 538 18.36 -35.71 -17.66
N ASP A 539 18.59 -36.70 -16.83
CA ASP A 539 18.41 -38.10 -17.16
C ASP A 539 16.94 -38.43 -17.53
N TYR A 540 15.97 -37.61 -17.11
CA TYR A 540 14.55 -37.84 -17.41
C TYR A 540 14.21 -37.48 -18.86
N THR A 541 14.69 -36.35 -19.32
CA THR A 541 14.48 -35.91 -20.72
C THR A 541 15.43 -36.58 -21.71
N GLU A 542 16.49 -37.23 -21.26
CA GLU A 542 17.32 -38.05 -22.14
C GLU A 542 16.69 -39.43 -22.41
N MET A 543 15.98 -40.01 -21.44
CA MET A 543 15.42 -41.37 -21.56
C MET A 543 13.94 -41.45 -21.96
N HIS A 544 13.06 -40.68 -21.30
CA HIS A 544 11.61 -40.90 -21.41
C HIS A 544 10.86 -39.77 -22.09
N ARG A 545 11.20 -38.50 -21.78
CA ARG A 545 10.53 -37.31 -22.34
C ARG A 545 8.99 -37.36 -22.29
N LEU A 546 8.42 -38.05 -21.29
CA LEU A 546 6.99 -38.04 -21.02
C LEU A 546 6.65 -36.76 -20.27
N CYS A 547 5.50 -36.16 -20.54
CA CYS A 547 5.03 -35.01 -19.77
C CYS A 547 4.90 -35.34 -18.28
N THR A 548 5.18 -34.33 -17.45
CA THR A 548 4.91 -34.38 -16.01
C THR A 548 3.62 -33.65 -15.69
N ARG A 549 3.23 -32.67 -16.53
CA ARG A 549 1.88 -32.10 -16.55
C ARG A 549 1.21 -32.43 -17.87
N CYS A 550 0.22 -33.31 -17.82
CA CYS A 550 -0.34 -33.94 -19.01
C CYS A 550 -1.84 -33.70 -19.16
N THR A 551 -2.30 -33.69 -20.40
CA THR A 551 -3.72 -33.64 -20.79
C THR A 551 -4.54 -34.84 -20.32
N ASP A 552 -3.91 -35.97 -20.02
CA ASP A 552 -4.57 -37.16 -19.47
C ASP A 552 -4.78 -37.11 -17.94
N ASN A 553 -4.18 -36.11 -17.28
CA ASN A 553 -4.30 -35.90 -15.84
C ASN A 553 -5.67 -35.28 -15.52
N LEU A 554 -6.44 -35.94 -14.65
CA LEU A 554 -7.83 -35.56 -14.35
C LEU A 554 -7.98 -34.28 -13.53
N VAL A 555 -6.88 -33.74 -12.99
CA VAL A 555 -6.86 -32.46 -12.26
C VAL A 555 -6.53 -31.29 -13.20
N VAL A 556 -5.93 -31.57 -14.37
CA VAL A 556 -5.46 -30.57 -15.34
C VAL A 556 -6.56 -30.26 -16.33
N HIS A 557 -6.81 -28.97 -16.58
CA HIS A 557 -7.77 -28.48 -17.59
C HIS A 557 -7.07 -27.71 -18.72
N PHE A 558 -5.91 -28.19 -19.14
CA PHE A 558 -5.09 -27.56 -20.18
C PHE A 558 -5.04 -28.45 -21.42
N PRO A 559 -4.99 -27.86 -22.64
CA PRO A 559 -5.02 -28.63 -23.88
C PRO A 559 -3.64 -29.14 -24.33
N VAL A 560 -2.59 -28.96 -23.52
CA VAL A 560 -1.20 -29.20 -23.92
C VAL A 560 -0.46 -30.00 -22.85
N ASN A 561 0.45 -30.88 -23.29
CA ASN A 561 1.37 -31.61 -22.42
C ASN A 561 2.68 -30.83 -22.24
N TYR A 562 3.19 -30.79 -21.02
CA TYR A 562 4.48 -30.19 -20.70
C TYR A 562 5.31 -31.08 -19.77
N ILE A 563 6.63 -30.92 -19.85
CA ILE A 563 7.57 -31.42 -18.85
C ILE A 563 7.95 -30.20 -18.02
N TYR A 564 7.61 -30.21 -16.74
CA TYR A 564 7.97 -29.15 -15.79
C TYR A 564 8.89 -29.65 -14.67
N ASP A 565 8.78 -30.94 -14.34
CA ASP A 565 9.48 -31.53 -13.21
C ASP A 565 10.76 -32.20 -13.70
N HIS A 566 11.89 -31.82 -13.09
CA HIS A 566 13.22 -32.26 -13.50
C HIS A 566 14.03 -32.79 -12.34
N ILE A 567 15.00 -33.65 -12.66
CA ILE A 567 16.07 -34.08 -11.75
C ILE A 567 17.39 -33.91 -12.50
N PHE A 568 18.08 -32.81 -12.23
CA PHE A 568 19.41 -32.54 -12.76
C PHE A 568 20.49 -33.16 -11.88
N THR A 569 21.38 -33.95 -12.46
CA THR A 569 22.46 -34.65 -11.77
C THR A 569 23.83 -34.09 -12.14
N HIS A 570 24.76 -34.09 -11.19
CA HIS A 570 26.17 -33.75 -11.39
C HIS A 570 27.09 -34.58 -10.48
N GLY A 571 28.23 -35.02 -11.00
CA GLY A 571 29.31 -35.63 -10.23
C GLY A 571 29.58 -37.11 -10.57
N ASN A 572 30.66 -37.64 -10.00
CA ASN A 572 31.27 -38.90 -10.44
C ASN A 572 30.34 -40.12 -10.30
N MET A 573 29.49 -40.17 -9.28
CA MET A 573 28.60 -41.32 -9.05
C MET A 573 27.65 -41.52 -10.24
N PHE A 574 27.18 -40.44 -10.85
CA PHE A 574 26.25 -40.49 -11.97
C PHE A 574 26.93 -40.89 -13.29
N HIS A 575 28.26 -40.80 -13.37
CA HIS A 575 29.03 -41.29 -14.51
C HIS A 575 29.42 -42.77 -14.38
N SER A 576 29.48 -43.31 -13.16
CA SER A 576 29.97 -44.67 -12.90
C SER A 576 28.87 -45.69 -12.63
N CYS A 577 27.61 -45.27 -12.57
CA CYS A 577 26.48 -46.11 -12.20
C CYS A 577 25.40 -46.09 -13.27
N ASP A 578 24.57 -47.13 -13.28
CA ASP A 578 23.41 -47.16 -14.18
C ASP A 578 22.31 -46.24 -13.61
N LEU A 579 21.85 -45.32 -14.43
CA LEU A 579 20.78 -44.38 -14.09
C LEU A 579 19.51 -44.80 -14.80
N PHE A 580 18.41 -44.88 -14.04
CA PHE A 580 17.08 -45.10 -14.58
C PHE A 580 16.19 -43.98 -14.09
N THR A 581 15.52 -43.30 -15.00
CA THR A 581 14.47 -42.34 -14.65
C THR A 581 13.12 -42.92 -15.02
N ARG A 582 12.05 -42.47 -14.39
CA ARG A 582 10.68 -42.77 -14.85
C ARG A 582 9.67 -41.79 -14.28
N ARG A 583 8.53 -41.69 -14.96
CA ARG A 583 7.35 -41.06 -14.41
C ARG A 583 6.69 -42.00 -13.38
N ILE A 584 6.20 -41.42 -12.29
CA ILE A 584 5.53 -42.13 -11.21
C ILE A 584 4.21 -41.43 -10.85
N PHE A 585 3.36 -42.16 -10.13
CA PHE A 585 2.02 -41.72 -9.71
C PHE A 585 1.02 -41.53 -10.87
N ASP A 586 1.20 -42.27 -11.96
CA ASP A 586 0.24 -42.36 -13.07
C ASP A 586 -1.11 -42.98 -12.68
N ASN A 587 -1.14 -43.77 -11.60
CA ASN A 587 -2.33 -44.46 -11.16
C ASN A 587 -3.39 -43.48 -10.65
N ARG A 588 -4.61 -43.64 -11.16
CA ARG A 588 -5.78 -42.88 -10.70
C ARG A 588 -6.16 -43.32 -9.29
N VAL A 589 -6.67 -42.36 -8.52
CA VAL A 589 -7.15 -42.58 -7.16
C VAL A 589 -8.64 -42.29 -7.05
N THR A 590 -9.29 -43.02 -6.16
CA THR A 590 -10.71 -42.86 -5.87
C THR A 590 -10.85 -42.09 -4.56
N ILE A 591 -11.44 -40.90 -4.59
CA ILE A 591 -11.63 -40.05 -3.41
C ILE A 591 -13.11 -39.84 -3.11
N SER A 592 -13.44 -39.72 -1.83
CA SER A 592 -14.80 -39.41 -1.39
C SER A 592 -14.98 -37.91 -1.23
N THR A 593 -16.00 -37.35 -1.89
CA THR A 593 -16.38 -35.94 -1.83
C THR A 593 -17.77 -35.81 -1.23
N ARG A 594 -18.22 -34.58 -0.96
CA ARG A 594 -19.60 -34.31 -0.51
C ARG A 594 -20.66 -34.78 -1.51
N ASN A 595 -20.31 -34.91 -2.80
CA ASN A 595 -21.22 -35.30 -3.88
C ASN A 595 -21.05 -36.78 -4.28
N GLY A 596 -20.40 -37.59 -3.44
CA GLY A 596 -20.09 -38.98 -3.72
C GLY A 596 -18.63 -39.19 -4.10
N THR A 597 -18.36 -40.35 -4.67
CA THR A 597 -17.01 -40.81 -4.97
C THR A 597 -16.61 -40.42 -6.38
N ILE A 598 -15.41 -39.85 -6.55
CA ILE A 598 -14.85 -39.50 -7.86
C ILE A 598 -13.50 -40.19 -8.08
N ILE A 599 -13.19 -40.49 -9.35
CA ILE A 599 -11.85 -40.93 -9.77
C ILE A 599 -11.09 -39.69 -10.23
N THR A 600 -9.89 -39.49 -9.71
CA THR A 600 -9.03 -38.35 -10.02
C THR A 600 -7.56 -38.77 -10.07
N SER A 601 -6.67 -37.85 -10.46
CA SER A 601 -5.22 -38.02 -10.33
C SER A 601 -4.78 -37.53 -8.94
N LEU A 602 -3.63 -37.99 -8.45
CA LEU A 602 -3.12 -37.59 -7.12
C LEU A 602 -2.72 -36.12 -7.01
N SER A 603 -2.27 -35.55 -8.13
CA SER A 603 -1.77 -34.19 -8.28
C SER A 603 -2.01 -33.76 -9.73
N ASP A 604 -1.96 -32.46 -10.02
CA ASP A 604 -1.97 -31.93 -11.40
C ASP A 604 -0.65 -32.19 -12.14
N HIS A 605 0.38 -32.63 -11.42
CA HIS A 605 1.62 -33.15 -11.96
C HIS A 605 1.81 -34.62 -11.59
N TYR A 606 2.40 -35.40 -12.49
CA TYR A 606 2.99 -36.70 -12.19
C TYR A 606 4.39 -36.52 -11.61
N GLY A 607 4.79 -37.42 -10.72
CA GLY A 607 6.13 -37.37 -10.14
C GLY A 607 7.20 -37.90 -11.09
N VAL A 608 8.45 -37.54 -10.85
CA VAL A 608 9.62 -38.09 -11.53
C VAL A 608 10.48 -38.82 -10.49
N GLU A 609 10.92 -40.02 -10.83
CA GLU A 609 11.84 -40.82 -10.02
C GLU A 609 13.18 -40.97 -10.74
N LEU A 610 14.27 -40.89 -9.99
CA LEU A 610 15.61 -41.27 -10.41
C LEU A 610 16.09 -42.43 -9.52
N ILE A 611 16.46 -43.53 -10.15
CA ILE A 611 17.07 -44.71 -9.53
C ILE A 611 18.53 -44.75 -9.94
N VAL A 612 19.41 -44.79 -8.96
CA VAL A 612 20.87 -44.88 -9.15
C VAL A 612 21.31 -46.27 -8.72
N ALA A 613 21.73 -47.11 -9.67
CA ALA A 613 22.20 -48.47 -9.42
C ALA A 613 23.73 -48.52 -9.48
N CYS A 614 24.32 -48.41 -8.30
CA CYS A 614 25.71 -48.73 -7.97
C CYS A 614 25.68 -49.93 -7.00
#